data_AF-A8NW41-F1
#
_entry.id   AF-A8NW41-F1
#
_cell.length_a   1.000
_cell.length_b   1.000
_cell.length_c   1.000
_cell.angle_alpha   90.00
_cell.angle_beta   90.00
_cell.angle_gamma   90.00
#
_symmetry.space_group_name_H-M   'P 1'
#
loop_
_entity.id
_entity.type
_entity.pdbx_description
1 polymer ?
#
loop_
_entity_poly.entity_id
_entity_poly.type
_entity_poly.pdbx_seq_one_letter_code
_entity_poly.pdbx_strand_id
1 'polypeptide(L)'
;MEALLSTKYSGHEGIRRAFETEADLGLWREWASLDRTGSIRDDCNDCEEGPRGNPLHDYPACNSCFNSDFGMDFCSFHSHYLEHMLMSQFYTPVHEIPLVLAEYSRLNAHLAELEDASPGTAGLDGKLWEGLKQARALVEKVQTNGERNTSTLNELDKTLVKLQAENLRVMAEAVRTRKRWMAMSRIVKMAESELRTRLVDDDSAQSSALRTLGRCSKLGLLYPS
;
A
#
# COMPACT_ATOMS: atom_id res chain seq x y z
N MET A 1 9.70 -14.07 11.06
CA MET A 1 9.22 -14.24 9.67
C MET A 1 8.44 -15.54 9.47
N GLU A 2 8.93 -16.71 9.89
CA GLU A 2 8.27 -18.02 9.65
C GLU A 2 6.92 -18.25 10.39
N ALA A 3 6.64 -17.57 11.51
CA ALA A 3 5.45 -17.86 12.32
C ALA A 3 4.16 -17.15 11.85
N LEU A 4 4.25 -16.01 11.13
CA LEU A 4 3.09 -15.21 10.71
C LEU A 4 2.77 -15.33 9.21
N LEU A 5 3.73 -15.78 8.41
CA LEU A 5 3.50 -16.27 7.05
C LEU A 5 3.04 -17.74 7.05
N SER A 6 2.36 -18.14 8.13
CA SER A 6 1.52 -19.32 8.20
C SER A 6 0.70 -19.39 6.92
N THR A 7 0.91 -20.47 6.17
CA THR A 7 0.39 -20.80 4.83
C THR A 7 -1.10 -20.62 4.63
N LYS A 8 -1.87 -20.34 5.68
CA LYS A 8 -3.34 -20.23 5.62
C LYS A 8 -3.84 -18.91 5.02
N TYR A 9 -3.08 -17.81 5.10
CA TYR A 9 -3.56 -16.49 4.66
C TYR A 9 -2.65 -15.77 3.65
N SER A 10 -1.35 -16.05 3.63
CA SER A 10 -0.44 -15.53 2.58
C SER A 10 -0.77 -16.03 1.17
N GLY A 11 -1.56 -17.11 1.06
CA GLY A 11 -2.11 -17.64 -0.20
C GLY A 11 -3.48 -17.10 -0.58
N HIS A 12 -4.11 -16.23 0.23
CA HIS A 12 -5.43 -15.72 -0.08
C HIS A 12 -5.33 -14.71 -1.22
N GLU A 13 -5.87 -15.08 -2.39
CA GLU A 13 -5.73 -14.28 -3.60
C GLU A 13 -6.25 -12.84 -3.44
N GLY A 14 -7.29 -12.66 -2.62
CA GLY A 14 -7.83 -11.34 -2.25
C GLY A 14 -6.79 -10.39 -1.64
N ILE A 15 -5.86 -10.89 -0.82
CA ILE A 15 -4.83 -10.04 -0.17
C ILE A 15 -3.83 -9.55 -1.21
N ARG A 16 -3.35 -10.46 -2.08
CA ARG A 16 -2.49 -10.09 -3.22
C ARG A 16 -3.17 -9.05 -4.09
N ARG A 17 -4.44 -9.28 -4.44
CA ARG A 17 -5.23 -8.35 -5.25
C ARG A 17 -5.40 -6.99 -4.57
N ALA A 18 -5.54 -6.94 -3.24
CA ALA A 18 -5.57 -5.68 -2.49
C ALA A 18 -4.26 -4.89 -2.64
N PHE A 19 -3.09 -5.55 -2.49
CA PHE A 19 -1.79 -4.91 -2.77
C PHE A 19 -1.66 -4.43 -4.22
N GLU A 20 -2.08 -5.24 -5.20
CA GLU A 20 -2.05 -4.88 -6.64
C GLU A 20 -2.92 -3.66 -6.93
N THR A 21 -4.13 -3.66 -6.37
CA THR A 21 -5.10 -2.57 -6.49
C THR A 21 -4.56 -1.27 -5.91
N GLU A 22 -3.90 -1.35 -4.76
CA GLU A 22 -3.31 -0.17 -4.11
C GLU A 22 -2.08 0.35 -4.85
N ALA A 23 -1.30 -0.55 -5.45
CA ALA A 23 -0.15 -0.17 -6.26
C ALA A 23 -0.56 0.53 -7.57
N ASP A 24 -1.76 0.27 -8.09
CA ASP A 24 -2.27 0.85 -9.33
C ASP A 24 -3.03 2.18 -9.11
N LEU A 25 -2.31 3.28 -9.29
CA LEU A 25 -2.88 4.63 -9.22
C LEU A 25 -3.83 4.95 -10.39
N GLY A 26 -3.77 4.20 -11.49
CA GLY A 26 -4.70 4.35 -12.61
C GLY A 26 -6.11 3.96 -12.19
N LEU A 27 -6.23 2.81 -11.55
CA LEU A 27 -7.50 2.31 -10.99
C LEU A 27 -8.06 3.26 -9.92
N TRP A 28 -7.19 3.78 -9.05
CA TRP A 28 -7.59 4.79 -8.08
C TRP A 28 -8.16 6.05 -8.75
N ARG A 29 -7.49 6.59 -9.77
CA ARG A 29 -7.96 7.80 -10.48
C ARG A 29 -9.32 7.59 -11.14
N GLU A 30 -9.47 6.44 -11.80
CA GLU A 30 -10.73 6.07 -12.44
C GLU A 30 -11.85 6.01 -11.41
N TRP A 31 -11.65 5.25 -10.33
CA TRP A 31 -12.62 5.13 -9.25
C TRP A 31 -12.95 6.48 -8.60
N ALA A 32 -11.93 7.27 -8.25
CA ALA A 32 -12.09 8.61 -7.66
C ALA A 32 -12.81 9.60 -8.60
N SER A 33 -12.76 9.38 -9.92
CA SER A 33 -13.50 10.21 -10.90
C SER A 33 -14.97 9.80 -11.06
N LEU A 34 -15.27 8.52 -10.80
CA LEU A 34 -16.62 7.96 -10.83
C LEU A 34 -17.36 8.23 -9.52
N ASP A 35 -16.62 8.31 -8.41
CA ASP A 35 -17.18 8.61 -7.10
C ASP A 35 -17.61 10.08 -7.02
N ARG A 36 -18.81 10.36 -7.53
CA ARG A 36 -19.51 11.64 -7.40
C ARG A 36 -20.17 11.80 -6.03
N THR A 37 -19.94 10.88 -5.07
CA THR A 37 -20.47 11.00 -3.70
C THR A 37 -19.70 12.04 -2.85
N GLY A 38 -19.50 13.23 -3.44
CA GLY A 38 -19.62 14.47 -2.69
C GLY A 38 -21.07 14.76 -2.29
N SER A 39 -21.90 13.73 -2.05
CA SER A 39 -23.16 13.92 -1.34
C SER A 39 -22.78 14.22 0.10
N ILE A 40 -22.84 15.49 0.41
CA ILE A 40 -22.99 16.06 1.75
C ILE A 40 -23.86 15.09 2.57
N ARG A 41 -23.22 14.20 3.33
CA ARG A 41 -23.80 13.71 4.57
C ARG A 41 -23.34 14.74 5.58
N ASP A 42 -24.24 15.67 5.86
CA ASP A 42 -24.12 16.64 6.93
C ASP A 42 -23.73 15.90 8.23
N ASP A 43 -22.87 16.57 8.99
CA ASP A 43 -22.47 16.26 10.37
C ASP A 43 -21.53 15.06 10.58
N CYS A 44 -20.23 15.29 10.35
CA CYS A 44 -19.16 14.57 11.03
C CYS A 44 -18.49 15.51 12.05
N ASN A 45 -19.12 15.69 13.21
CA ASN A 45 -18.50 16.39 14.35
C ASN A 45 -17.61 15.48 15.21
N ASP A 46 -17.62 14.17 14.99
CA ASP A 46 -16.79 13.19 15.72
C ASP A 46 -16.11 12.25 14.72
N CYS A 47 -14.85 12.54 14.41
CA CYS A 47 -14.02 11.68 13.56
C CYS A 47 -13.41 10.55 14.39
N GLU A 48 -14.11 9.41 14.53
CA GLU A 48 -13.44 8.10 14.56
C GLU A 48 -13.42 7.46 13.16
N GLU A 49 -14.31 7.90 12.25
CA GLU A 49 -14.28 7.67 10.80
C GLU A 49 -14.58 9.01 10.10
N GLY A 50 -13.54 9.72 9.64
CA GLY A 50 -13.64 11.14 9.24
C GLY A 50 -14.50 11.47 8.00
N PRO A 51 -14.82 12.76 7.77
CA PRO A 51 -15.72 13.21 6.69
C PRO A 51 -15.22 12.79 5.31
N ARG A 52 -16.16 12.36 4.46
CA ARG A 52 -15.90 12.10 3.04
C ARG A 52 -15.62 13.42 2.31
N GLY A 53 -14.37 13.88 2.37
CA GLY A 53 -13.89 15.03 1.60
C GLY A 53 -13.73 14.68 0.11
N ASN A 54 -13.45 15.69 -0.72
CA ASN A 54 -13.15 15.47 -2.14
C ASN A 54 -11.96 14.50 -2.30
N PRO A 55 -12.09 13.43 -3.10
CA PRO A 55 -11.00 12.49 -3.31
C PRO A 55 -9.81 13.18 -3.98
N LEU A 56 -8.61 12.79 -3.59
CA LEU A 56 -7.39 13.21 -4.27
C LEU A 56 -7.16 12.32 -5.48
N HIS A 57 -7.01 12.86 -6.68
CA HIS A 57 -6.73 12.01 -7.85
C HIS A 57 -5.28 11.49 -7.90
N ASP A 58 -4.37 12.11 -7.16
CA ASP A 58 -2.95 11.79 -7.13
C ASP A 58 -2.51 10.97 -5.91
N TYR A 59 -3.43 10.71 -4.97
CA TYR A 59 -3.15 9.97 -3.74
C TYR A 59 -4.39 9.24 -3.24
N PRO A 60 -4.31 7.99 -2.71
CA PRO A 60 -5.46 7.23 -2.24
C PRO A 60 -6.02 7.73 -0.88
N ALA A 61 -6.47 8.97 -0.83
CA ALA A 61 -7.13 9.60 0.33
C ALA A 61 -8.06 10.74 -0.12
N CYS A 62 -8.79 11.32 0.83
CA CYS A 62 -9.51 12.58 0.62
C CYS A 62 -8.68 13.80 1.07
N ASN A 63 -9.06 15.00 0.61
CA ASN A 63 -8.38 16.25 0.99
C ASN A 63 -8.34 16.46 2.52
N SER A 64 -9.43 16.15 3.23
CA SER A 64 -9.53 16.35 4.67
C SER A 64 -8.53 15.45 5.43
N CYS A 65 -8.45 14.17 5.08
CA CYS A 65 -7.53 13.22 5.70
C CYS A 65 -6.07 13.53 5.36
N PHE A 66 -5.78 14.01 4.15
CA PHE A 66 -4.41 14.41 3.78
C PHE A 66 -3.95 15.67 4.54
N ASN A 67 -4.87 16.58 4.84
CA ASN A 67 -4.57 17.83 5.53
C ASN A 67 -4.66 17.74 7.06
N SER A 68 -5.19 16.66 7.61
CA SER A 68 -5.31 16.47 9.06
C SER A 68 -3.96 16.16 9.72
N ASP A 69 -3.89 16.40 11.04
CA ASP A 69 -2.77 15.98 11.89
C ASP A 69 -2.87 14.51 12.34
N PHE A 70 -4.06 13.91 12.24
CA PHE A 70 -4.31 12.50 12.58
C PHE A 70 -3.74 11.52 11.56
N GLY A 71 -3.37 12.01 10.37
CA GLY A 71 -2.66 11.23 9.36
C GLY A 71 -3.58 10.51 8.38
N MET A 72 -2.93 9.91 7.37
CA MET A 72 -3.58 9.30 6.22
C MET A 72 -4.07 7.87 6.50
N ASP A 73 -3.58 7.25 7.56
CA ASP A 73 -3.80 5.83 7.86
C ASP A 73 -5.23 5.52 8.34
N PHE A 74 -5.97 6.54 8.78
CA PHE A 74 -7.37 6.42 9.22
C PHE A 74 -8.38 6.88 8.16
N CYS A 75 -7.94 7.05 6.91
CA CYS A 75 -8.80 7.50 5.83
C CYS A 75 -9.72 6.37 5.33
N SER A 76 -11.00 6.42 5.67
CA SER A 76 -12.01 5.43 5.23
C SER A 76 -12.18 5.35 3.70
N PHE A 77 -11.78 6.39 2.96
CA PHE A 77 -11.77 6.42 1.50
C PHE A 77 -10.90 5.32 0.89
N HIS A 78 -9.76 5.03 1.51
CA HIS A 78 -8.85 3.99 1.05
C HIS A 78 -9.48 2.60 1.22
N SER A 79 -10.11 2.32 2.36
CA SER A 79 -10.84 1.08 2.61
C SER A 79 -12.02 0.90 1.66
N HIS A 80 -12.82 1.95 1.42
CA HIS A 80 -13.94 1.88 0.47
C HIS A 80 -13.49 1.62 -0.97
N TYR A 81 -12.37 2.21 -1.38
CA TYR A 81 -11.77 1.92 -2.68
C TYR A 81 -11.38 0.45 -2.81
N LEU A 82 -10.65 -0.08 -1.82
CA LEU A 82 -10.24 -1.48 -1.85
C LEU A 82 -11.45 -2.43 -1.82
N GLU A 83 -12.46 -2.16 -0.99
CA GLU A 83 -13.71 -2.90 -0.96
C GLU A 83 -14.40 -2.90 -2.33
N HIS A 84 -14.55 -1.71 -2.94
CA HIS A 84 -15.18 -1.58 -4.25
C HIS A 84 -14.44 -2.40 -5.31
N MET A 85 -13.11 -2.33 -5.33
CA MET A 85 -12.29 -3.03 -6.33
C MET A 85 -12.32 -4.54 -6.12
N LEU A 86 -12.19 -5.01 -4.87
CA LEU A 86 -12.30 -6.43 -4.52
C LEU A 86 -13.66 -7.01 -4.95
N MET A 87 -14.73 -6.25 -4.75
CA MET A 87 -16.08 -6.65 -5.15
C MET A 87 -16.29 -6.61 -6.67
N SER A 88 -15.93 -5.51 -7.33
CA SER A 88 -16.34 -5.22 -8.72
C SER A 88 -15.41 -5.78 -9.79
N GLN A 89 -14.09 -5.73 -9.56
CA GLN A 89 -13.07 -6.14 -10.54
C GLN A 89 -12.60 -7.57 -10.28
N PHE A 90 -12.54 -7.95 -9.01
CA PHE A 90 -11.97 -9.22 -8.59
C PHE A 90 -13.02 -10.25 -8.18
N TYR A 91 -14.29 -9.85 -8.08
CA TYR A 91 -15.41 -10.72 -7.72
C TYR A 91 -15.16 -11.49 -6.41
N THR A 92 -14.43 -10.89 -5.46
CA THR A 92 -14.27 -11.45 -4.12
C THR A 92 -15.64 -11.56 -3.46
N PRO A 93 -16.03 -12.74 -2.92
CA PRO A 93 -17.30 -12.90 -2.25
C PRO A 93 -17.49 -11.86 -1.15
N VAL A 94 -18.65 -11.19 -1.11
CA VAL A 94 -18.91 -10.06 -0.19
C VAL A 94 -18.63 -10.42 1.27
N HIS A 95 -18.91 -11.65 1.68
CA HIS A 95 -18.67 -12.13 3.04
C HIS A 95 -17.18 -12.32 3.38
N GLU A 96 -16.30 -12.43 2.38
CA GLU A 96 -14.85 -12.55 2.57
C GLU A 96 -14.15 -11.19 2.62
N ILE A 97 -14.73 -10.14 2.01
CA ILE A 97 -14.09 -8.82 1.87
C ILE A 97 -13.62 -8.25 3.23
N PRO A 98 -14.43 -8.25 4.30
CA PRO A 98 -13.99 -7.71 5.60
C PRO A 98 -12.77 -8.46 6.15
N LEU A 99 -12.72 -9.78 5.97
CA LEU A 99 -11.60 -10.61 6.41
C LEU A 99 -10.34 -10.32 5.59
N VAL A 100 -10.49 -10.19 4.26
CA VAL A 100 -9.39 -9.85 3.35
C VAL A 100 -8.81 -8.49 3.70
N LEU A 101 -9.64 -7.46 3.92
CA LEU A 101 -9.19 -6.11 4.25
C LEU A 101 -8.53 -6.05 5.64
N ALA A 102 -9.08 -6.73 6.64
CA ALA A 102 -8.47 -6.82 7.97
C ALA A 102 -7.08 -7.47 7.90
N GLU A 103 -6.96 -8.57 7.16
CA GLU A 103 -5.72 -9.32 7.04
C GLU A 103 -4.68 -8.58 6.18
N TYR A 104 -5.15 -7.90 5.12
CA TYR A 104 -4.35 -6.96 4.34
C TYR A 104 -3.72 -5.88 5.22
N SER A 105 -4.53 -5.16 6.01
CA SER A 105 -4.06 -4.11 6.91
C SER A 105 -3.08 -4.64 7.95
N ARG A 106 -3.39 -5.80 8.55
CA ARG A 106 -2.52 -6.47 9.53
C ARG A 106 -1.17 -6.84 8.92
N LEU A 107 -1.16 -7.42 7.71
CA LEU A 107 0.07 -7.80 7.02
C LEU A 107 0.88 -6.57 6.60
N ASN A 108 0.25 -5.53 6.06
CA ASN A 108 0.94 -4.32 5.64
C ASN A 108 1.62 -3.62 6.83
N ALA A 109 0.93 -3.51 7.98
CA ALA A 109 1.51 -2.97 9.21
C ALA A 109 2.67 -3.82 9.72
N HIS A 110 2.50 -5.15 9.82
CA HIS A 110 3.56 -6.04 10.26
C HIS A 110 4.80 -5.98 9.35
N LEU A 111 4.60 -5.93 8.04
CA LEU A 111 5.70 -5.81 7.07
C LEU A 111 6.39 -4.45 7.12
N ALA A 112 5.77 -3.41 7.68
CA ALA A 112 6.40 -2.13 7.93
C ALA A 112 7.29 -2.17 9.19
N GLU A 113 6.86 -2.90 10.23
CA GLU A 113 7.65 -3.08 11.46
C GLU A 113 8.91 -3.93 11.26
N LEU A 114 8.90 -4.85 10.29
CA LEU A 114 10.03 -5.73 9.97
C LEU A 114 11.16 -5.04 9.19
N GLU A 115 11.01 -3.77 8.80
CA GLU A 115 12.01 -3.04 8.03
C GLU A 115 13.19 -2.57 8.89
N ASP A 116 14.18 -3.45 9.07
CA ASP A 116 15.52 -3.09 9.57
C ASP A 116 16.46 -2.61 8.44
N ALA A 117 16.02 -2.54 7.18
CA ALA A 117 16.91 -2.27 6.04
C ALA A 117 16.26 -1.36 5.00
N SER A 118 16.88 -0.19 4.82
CA SER A 118 16.72 0.79 3.73
C SER A 118 15.54 0.53 2.77
N PRO A 119 14.45 1.34 2.83
CA PRO A 119 13.23 1.20 2.01
C PRO A 119 13.43 1.33 0.48
N GLY A 120 14.68 1.35 0.00
CA GLY A 120 15.02 1.33 -1.42
C GLY A 120 15.55 -0.01 -1.94
N THR A 121 15.71 -1.05 -1.10
CA THR A 121 16.36 -2.31 -1.51
C THR A 121 15.42 -3.50 -1.68
N ALA A 122 14.14 -3.36 -1.31
CA ALA A 122 13.16 -4.42 -1.52
C ALA A 122 13.04 -4.79 -3.01
N GLY A 123 13.22 -6.08 -3.32
CA GLY A 123 13.24 -6.58 -4.70
C GLY A 123 14.57 -6.40 -5.43
N LEU A 124 15.47 -5.53 -4.96
CA LEU A 124 16.84 -5.37 -5.47
C LEU A 124 17.86 -6.25 -4.74
N ASP A 125 17.47 -6.84 -3.60
CA ASP A 125 18.28 -7.78 -2.82
C ASP A 125 18.43 -9.17 -3.46
N GLY A 126 17.80 -9.41 -4.61
CA GLY A 126 17.93 -10.64 -5.39
C GLY A 126 17.24 -11.88 -4.80
N LYS A 127 16.58 -11.77 -3.64
CA LYS A 127 15.96 -12.92 -2.95
C LYS A 127 14.89 -13.62 -3.79
N LEU A 128 14.03 -12.83 -4.43
CA LEU A 128 12.98 -13.37 -5.30
C LEU A 128 13.57 -14.09 -6.51
N TRP A 129 14.64 -13.55 -7.11
CA TRP A 129 15.34 -14.15 -8.24
C TRP A 129 15.97 -15.50 -7.86
N GLU A 130 16.72 -15.56 -6.75
CA GLU A 130 17.35 -16.79 -6.29
C GLU A 130 16.30 -17.85 -5.91
N GLY A 131 15.19 -17.46 -5.27
CA GLY A 131 14.09 -18.38 -4.99
C GLY A 131 13.44 -18.93 -6.27
N LEU A 132 13.23 -18.10 -7.30
CA LEU A 132 12.68 -18.54 -8.59
C LEU A 132 13.61 -19.52 -9.31
N LYS A 133 14.91 -19.26 -9.25
CA LYS A 133 15.93 -20.18 -9.78
C LYS A 133 15.91 -21.52 -9.07
N GLN A 134 15.78 -21.54 -7.74
CA GLN A 134 15.62 -22.77 -6.96
C GLN A 134 14.32 -23.50 -7.33
N ALA A 135 13.18 -22.80 -7.40
CA ALA A 135 11.90 -23.38 -7.76
C ALA A 135 11.94 -24.02 -9.16
N ARG A 136 12.55 -23.35 -10.14
CA ARG A 136 12.74 -23.88 -11.49
C ARG A 136 13.55 -25.19 -11.48
N ALA A 137 14.66 -25.23 -10.77
CA ALA A 137 15.48 -26.43 -10.67
C ALA A 137 14.71 -27.59 -10.00
N LEU A 138 13.85 -27.30 -9.04
CA LEU A 138 12.99 -28.31 -8.41
C LEU A 138 11.91 -28.83 -9.37
N VAL A 139 11.28 -27.96 -10.16
CA VAL A 139 10.32 -28.36 -11.21
C VAL A 139 10.99 -29.27 -12.25
N GLU A 140 12.18 -28.91 -12.72
CA GLU A 140 12.95 -29.73 -13.66
C GLU A 140 13.29 -31.12 -13.06
N LYS A 141 13.61 -31.18 -11.77
CA LYS A 141 13.84 -32.45 -11.04
C LYS A 141 12.57 -33.30 -10.89
N VAL A 142 11.41 -32.69 -10.68
CA VAL A 142 10.12 -33.40 -10.61
C VAL A 142 9.77 -33.99 -11.98
N GLN A 143 9.94 -33.22 -13.05
CA GLN A 143 9.66 -33.65 -14.43
C GLN A 143 10.55 -34.82 -14.87
N THR A 144 11.82 -34.83 -14.46
CA THR A 144 12.79 -35.86 -14.83
C THR A 144 12.68 -37.15 -14.02
N ASN A 145 12.26 -37.08 -12.75
CA ASN A 145 12.20 -38.25 -11.85
C ASN A 145 10.79 -38.85 -11.66
N GLY A 146 9.76 -38.21 -12.24
CA GLY A 146 8.36 -38.66 -12.16
C GLY A 146 7.70 -38.49 -10.78
N GLU A 147 6.42 -38.87 -10.68
CA GLU A 147 5.52 -38.65 -9.52
C GLU A 147 5.98 -39.30 -8.19
N ARG A 148 7.06 -40.10 -8.18
CA ARG A 148 7.54 -40.80 -6.97
C ARG A 148 8.44 -39.94 -6.07
N ASN A 149 8.76 -38.71 -6.46
CA ASN A 149 9.70 -37.87 -5.71
C ASN A 149 9.01 -36.91 -4.73
N THR A 150 8.29 -37.48 -3.76
CA THR A 150 7.54 -36.74 -2.73
C THR A 150 8.39 -35.75 -1.95
N SER A 151 9.68 -36.04 -1.76
CA SER A 151 10.63 -35.11 -1.12
C SER A 151 10.84 -33.83 -1.93
N THR A 152 11.04 -33.95 -3.25
CA THR A 152 11.22 -32.79 -4.14
C THR A 152 9.94 -31.98 -4.30
N LEU A 153 8.76 -32.63 -4.33
CA LEU A 153 7.47 -31.94 -4.32
C LEU A 153 7.29 -31.12 -3.03
N ASN A 154 7.61 -31.70 -1.86
CA ASN A 154 7.56 -30.97 -0.59
C ASN A 154 8.55 -29.80 -0.54
N GLU A 155 9.74 -29.95 -1.13
CA GLU A 155 10.72 -28.88 -1.23
C GLU A 155 10.25 -27.75 -2.18
N LEU A 156 9.61 -28.11 -3.29
CA LEU A 156 9.00 -27.17 -4.21
C LEU A 156 7.91 -26.36 -3.53
N ASP A 157 6.98 -27.02 -2.82
CA ASP A 157 5.90 -26.34 -2.08
C ASP A 157 6.45 -25.35 -1.05
N LYS A 158 7.46 -25.76 -0.26
CA LYS A 158 8.14 -24.87 0.69
C LYS A 158 8.80 -23.68 0.00
N THR A 159 9.40 -23.91 -1.17
CA THR A 159 10.05 -22.85 -1.96
C THR A 159 9.02 -21.87 -2.51
N LEU A 160 7.89 -22.36 -3.02
CA LEU A 160 6.79 -21.53 -3.52
C LEU A 160 6.16 -20.67 -2.41
N VAL A 161 5.95 -21.24 -1.22
CA VAL A 161 5.45 -20.49 -0.05
C VAL A 161 6.42 -19.36 0.34
N LYS A 162 7.73 -19.64 0.35
CA LYS A 162 8.76 -18.62 0.61
C LYS A 162 8.75 -17.52 -0.45
N LEU A 163 8.60 -17.89 -1.72
CA LEU A 163 8.51 -16.94 -2.83
C LEU A 163 7.25 -16.06 -2.75
N GLN A 164 6.11 -16.63 -2.38
CA GLN A 164 4.87 -15.88 -2.18
C GLN A 164 5.01 -14.86 -1.05
N ALA A 165 5.60 -15.27 0.07
CA ALA A 165 5.91 -14.37 1.18
C ALA A 165 6.85 -13.22 0.78
N GLU A 166 7.91 -13.55 0.06
CA GLU A 166 8.88 -12.55 -0.42
C GLU A 166 8.24 -11.59 -1.42
N ASN A 167 7.40 -12.09 -2.33
CA ASN A 167 6.65 -11.25 -3.26
C ASN A 167 5.71 -10.29 -2.51
N LEU A 168 4.98 -10.77 -1.50
CA LEU A 168 4.13 -9.92 -0.66
C LEU A 168 4.94 -8.83 0.06
N ARG A 169 6.12 -9.17 0.58
CA ARG A 169 7.05 -8.19 1.18
C ARG A 169 7.44 -7.10 0.19
N VAL A 170 7.85 -7.49 -1.02
CA VAL A 170 8.24 -6.55 -2.08
C VAL A 170 7.06 -5.68 -2.51
N MET A 171 5.87 -6.26 -2.67
CA MET A 171 4.65 -5.51 -3.02
C MET A 171 4.27 -4.49 -1.94
N ALA A 172 4.27 -4.91 -0.67
CA ALA A 172 3.99 -4.03 0.46
C ALA A 172 4.95 -2.85 0.49
N GLU A 173 6.25 -3.12 0.30
CA GLU A 173 7.21 -2.02 0.31
C GLU A 173 7.07 -1.12 -0.92
N ALA A 174 6.89 -1.67 -2.12
CA ALA A 174 6.64 -0.87 -3.31
C ALA A 174 5.42 0.06 -3.15
N VAL A 175 4.33 -0.44 -2.53
CA VAL A 175 3.14 0.35 -2.20
C VAL A 175 3.48 1.47 -1.23
N ARG A 176 4.21 1.18 -0.14
CA ARG A 176 4.61 2.19 0.85
C ARG A 176 5.55 3.23 0.26
N THR A 177 6.61 2.83 -0.43
CA THR A 177 7.56 3.75 -1.08
C THR A 177 6.82 4.67 -2.05
N ARG A 178 5.90 4.10 -2.86
CA ARG A 178 5.08 4.88 -3.79
C ARG A 178 4.17 5.87 -3.07
N LYS A 179 3.46 5.44 -2.01
CA LYS A 179 2.65 6.33 -1.17
C LYS A 179 3.49 7.46 -0.59
N ARG A 180 4.65 7.16 -0.01
CA ARG A 180 5.58 8.17 0.52
C ARG A 180 5.96 9.18 -0.56
N TRP A 181 6.36 8.71 -1.75
CA TRP A 181 6.71 9.57 -2.88
C TRP A 181 5.56 10.47 -3.34
N MET A 182 4.35 9.92 -3.47
CA MET A 182 3.17 10.68 -3.88
C MET A 182 2.83 11.77 -2.84
N ALA A 183 2.85 11.42 -1.55
CA ALA A 183 2.63 12.37 -0.46
C ALA A 183 3.68 13.50 -0.50
N MET A 184 4.97 13.18 -0.63
CA MET A 184 6.02 14.19 -0.78
C MET A 184 5.79 15.09 -1.99
N SER A 185 5.55 14.50 -3.17
CA SER A 185 5.36 15.25 -4.40
C SER A 185 4.21 16.25 -4.26
N ARG A 186 3.11 15.84 -3.63
CA ARG A 186 1.97 16.71 -3.36
C ARG A 186 2.31 17.82 -2.38
N ILE A 187 2.97 17.51 -1.26
CA ILE A 187 3.34 18.52 -0.25
C ILE A 187 4.30 19.55 -0.84
N VAL A 188 5.29 19.13 -1.62
CA VAL A 188 6.22 20.03 -2.31
C VAL A 188 5.47 20.94 -3.29
N LYS A 189 4.55 20.39 -4.08
CA LYS A 189 3.70 21.20 -4.99
C LYS A 189 2.82 22.19 -4.24
N MET A 190 2.26 21.81 -3.10
CA MET A 190 1.47 22.72 -2.26
C MET A 190 2.34 23.86 -1.74
N ALA A 191 3.51 23.56 -1.19
CA ALA A 191 4.46 24.56 -0.72
C ALA A 191 4.93 25.49 -1.86
N GLU A 192 5.23 24.93 -3.03
CA GLU A 192 5.61 25.69 -4.22
C GLU A 192 4.47 26.62 -4.68
N SER A 193 3.23 26.13 -4.72
CA SER A 193 2.06 26.93 -5.07
C SER A 193 1.82 28.06 -4.08
N GLU A 194 1.97 27.82 -2.78
CA GLU A 194 1.87 28.84 -1.73
C GLU A 194 2.93 29.93 -1.91
N LEU A 195 4.17 29.55 -2.20
CA LEU A 195 5.26 30.50 -2.44
C LEU A 195 5.04 31.31 -3.73
N ARG A 196 4.56 30.67 -4.81
CA ARG A 196 4.31 31.34 -6.09
C ARG A 196 3.11 32.28 -6.07
N THR A 197 2.05 31.94 -5.33
CA THR A 197 0.82 32.76 -5.27
C THR A 197 1.00 34.01 -4.40
N ARG A 198 1.94 33.99 -3.44
CA ARG A 198 2.25 35.12 -2.56
C ARG A 198 3.54 35.82 -2.99
N LEU A 199 3.53 36.37 -4.20
CA LEU A 199 4.66 37.04 -4.88
C LEU A 199 5.11 38.38 -4.25
N VAL A 200 4.90 38.60 -2.95
CA VAL A 200 5.28 39.83 -2.23
C VAL A 200 5.74 39.45 -0.83
N ASP A 201 6.89 40.00 -0.41
CA ASP A 201 7.58 39.87 0.88
C ASP A 201 6.66 39.69 2.12
N ASP A 202 6.16 38.48 2.33
CA ASP A 202 5.30 38.18 3.45
C ASP A 202 5.88 36.97 4.20
N ASP A 203 6.55 37.24 5.33
CA ASP A 203 7.09 36.24 6.26
C ASP A 203 6.04 35.17 6.62
N SER A 204 4.75 35.50 6.48
CA SER A 204 3.63 34.57 6.66
C SER A 204 3.60 33.44 5.62
N ALA A 205 3.94 33.72 4.36
CA ALA A 205 3.99 32.75 3.26
C ALA A 205 5.14 31.76 3.45
N GLN A 206 6.32 32.27 3.82
CA GLN A 206 7.49 31.46 4.10
C GLN A 206 7.28 30.59 5.35
N SER A 207 6.68 31.15 6.40
CA SER A 207 6.34 30.39 7.61
C SER A 207 5.31 29.28 7.35
N SER A 208 4.34 29.53 6.47
CA SER A 208 3.36 28.52 6.03
C SER A 208 4.03 27.40 5.24
N ALA A 209 4.84 27.75 4.23
CA ALA A 209 5.58 26.78 3.44
C ALA A 209 6.55 25.93 4.29
N LEU A 210 7.25 26.54 5.26
CA LEU A 210 8.09 25.84 6.21
C LEU A 210 7.30 24.90 7.12
N ARG A 211 6.07 25.26 7.53
CA ARG A 211 5.17 24.38 8.29
C ARG A 211 4.73 23.19 7.43
N THR A 212 4.37 23.44 6.18
CA THR A 212 3.97 22.43 5.19
C THR A 212 5.12 21.45 4.90
N LEU A 213 6.35 21.95 4.71
CA LEU A 213 7.55 21.11 4.59
C LEU A 213 7.90 20.39 5.90
N GLY A 214 7.70 21.02 7.06
CA GLY A 214 7.86 20.40 8.38
C GLY A 214 6.94 19.19 8.59
N ARG A 215 5.75 19.16 7.96
CA ARG A 215 4.89 17.97 7.94
C ARG A 215 5.53 16.79 7.21
N CYS A 216 6.38 17.03 6.20
CA CYS A 216 7.12 15.94 5.54
C CYS A 216 8.09 15.24 6.50
N SER A 217 8.71 15.99 7.41
CA SER A 217 9.58 15.42 8.44
C SER A 217 8.79 14.63 9.48
N LYS A 218 7.58 15.08 9.86
CA LYS A 218 6.71 14.37 10.80
C LYS A 218 6.12 13.07 10.23
N LEU A 219 5.85 13.05 8.93
CA LEU A 219 5.33 11.87 8.22
C LEU A 219 6.43 10.86 7.84
N GLY A 220 7.68 11.04 8.29
CA GLY A 220 8.80 10.15 7.95
C GLY A 220 9.09 10.08 6.46
N LEU A 221 8.74 11.13 5.70
CA LEU A 221 8.81 11.12 4.25
C LEU A 221 10.20 11.54 3.71
N LEU A 222 10.90 12.41 4.45
CA LEU A 222 12.19 12.95 4.03
C LEU A 222 13.39 12.09 4.47
N TYR A 223 13.22 11.31 5.52
CA TYR A 223 14.26 10.45 6.07
C TYR A 223 13.63 9.11 6.44
N PRO A 224 14.17 7.98 5.95
CA PRO A 224 13.84 6.69 6.54
C PRO A 224 14.40 6.68 7.96
N SER A 225 13.52 6.59 8.96
CA SER A 225 13.86 6.39 10.37
C SER A 225 14.35 4.97 10.61
#